data_AF-A0A523I4K1-F1
#
_entry.id   AF-A0A523I4K1-F1
#
_cell.length_a   1.000
_cell.length_b   1.000
_cell.length_c   1.000
_cell.angle_alpha   90.00
_cell.angle_beta   90.00
_cell.angle_gamma   90.00
#
_symmetry.space_group_name_H-M   'P 1'
#
loop_
_entity.id
_entity.type
_entity.pdbx_description
1 polymer ?
#
loop_
_entity_poly.entity_id
_entity_poly.type
_entity_poly.pdbx_seq_one_letter_code
_entity_poly.pdbx_strand_id
1 'polypeptide(L)'
;NDTDLKSRDDGGDQHIVISLSGAWDWKDRSKQELRAIFTAEMARVFPEAQRAKIHKFTVVKMLEATFRVVPGSQKSRLSQRTPLPGFYLAGDWTDTGWPSTMESAVRSGNLAAGYIAEDMGAGAKLGADGQ
;
A
#
# COMPACT_ATOMS: atom_id res chain seq x y z
N ASN A 1 -12.44 -17.85 -4.34
CA ASN A 1 -11.62 -16.88 -3.59
C ASN A 1 -11.94 -17.01 -2.12
N ASP A 2 -10.96 -17.40 -1.32
CA ASP A 2 -11.08 -17.77 0.11
C ASP A 2 -11.13 -16.55 1.05
N THR A 3 -11.39 -15.36 0.48
CA THR A 3 -11.18 -14.05 1.10
C THR A 3 -12.40 -13.51 1.86
N ASP A 4 -13.45 -14.32 2.05
CA ASP A 4 -14.64 -13.84 2.76
C ASP A 4 -14.33 -13.68 4.26
N LEU A 5 -13.94 -12.47 4.65
CA LEU A 5 -13.76 -12.01 6.03
C LEU A 5 -15.09 -11.40 6.47
N LYS A 6 -16.06 -12.25 6.78
CA LYS A 6 -17.28 -11.83 7.47
C LYS A 6 -17.28 -12.44 8.86
N SER A 7 -17.10 -11.61 9.87
CA SER A 7 -17.57 -11.93 11.23
C SER A 7 -18.36 -10.73 11.72
N ARG A 8 -19.68 -10.92 11.82
CA ARG A 8 -20.58 -10.02 12.54
C ARG A 8 -21.47 -10.85 13.47
N ASP A 9 -20.83 -11.86 14.08
CA ASP A 9 -21.43 -12.72 15.09
C ASP A 9 -20.40 -12.81 16.23
N ASP A 10 -20.78 -12.30 17.39
CA ASP A 10 -19.86 -11.83 18.44
C ASP A 10 -19.46 -12.98 19.39
N GLY A 11 -19.31 -14.19 18.85
CA GLY A 11 -19.09 -15.44 19.58
C GLY A 11 -17.74 -15.59 20.29
N GLY A 12 -17.07 -14.48 20.62
CA GLY A 12 -15.75 -14.47 21.30
C GLY A 12 -14.56 -14.80 20.38
N ASP A 13 -14.78 -15.00 19.09
CA ASP A 13 -13.71 -15.29 18.14
C ASP A 13 -12.80 -14.07 17.92
N GLN A 14 -11.49 -14.32 17.82
CA GLN A 14 -10.48 -13.29 17.60
C GLN A 14 -9.83 -13.43 16.23
N HIS A 15 -9.58 -12.31 15.57
CA HIS A 15 -8.83 -12.25 14.32
C HIS A 15 -7.48 -11.57 14.55
N ILE A 16 -6.40 -12.29 14.29
CA ILE A 16 -5.03 -11.80 14.42
C ILE A 16 -4.44 -11.60 13.03
N VAL A 17 -3.86 -10.42 12.80
CA VAL A 17 -3.17 -10.07 11.55
C VAL A 17 -1.68 -9.90 11.83
N ILE A 18 -0.86 -10.61 11.06
CA ILE A 18 0.60 -10.50 11.10
C ILE A 18 1.04 -9.79 9.82
N SER A 19 1.65 -8.62 9.94
CA SER A 19 2.23 -7.88 8.82
C SER A 19 3.74 -8.06 8.81
N LEU A 20 4.29 -8.49 7.67
CA LEU A 20 5.72 -8.70 7.48
C LEU A 20 6.21 -7.89 6.29
N SER A 21 7.03 -6.88 6.58
CA SER A 21 7.75 -6.10 5.57
C SER A 21 9.03 -6.81 5.18
N GLY A 22 9.48 -6.64 3.93
CA GLY A 22 10.73 -7.27 3.45
C GLY A 22 10.67 -8.80 3.45
N ALA A 23 9.50 -9.37 3.13
CA ALA A 23 9.21 -10.79 3.30
C ALA A 23 9.81 -11.73 2.23
N TRP A 24 11.02 -11.43 1.73
CA TRP A 24 11.67 -12.15 0.63
C TRP A 24 11.84 -13.65 0.94
N ASP A 25 12.22 -13.99 2.17
CA ASP A 25 12.42 -15.37 2.63
C ASP A 25 11.13 -16.20 2.74
N TRP A 26 9.97 -15.53 2.63
CA TRP A 26 8.64 -16.13 2.73
C TRP A 26 7.93 -16.22 1.37
N LYS A 27 8.46 -15.58 0.33
CA LYS A 27 7.79 -15.40 -0.97
C LYS A 27 7.44 -16.73 -1.64
N ASP A 28 8.32 -17.73 -1.56
CA ASP A 28 8.17 -19.03 -2.22
C ASP A 28 7.58 -20.12 -1.30
N ARG A 29 7.47 -19.86 0.01
CA ARG A 29 6.92 -20.83 0.98
C ARG A 29 5.42 -21.04 0.78
N SER A 30 4.95 -22.27 0.91
CA SER A 30 3.53 -22.62 0.81
C SER A 30 2.69 -22.06 1.96
N LYS A 31 1.38 -21.92 1.76
CA LYS A 31 0.43 -21.51 2.82
C LYS A 31 0.51 -22.43 4.04
N GLN A 32 0.72 -23.73 3.83
CA GLN A 32 0.82 -24.76 4.86
C GLN A 32 2.09 -24.58 5.70
N GLU A 33 3.25 -24.37 5.06
CA GLU A 33 4.50 -24.11 5.77
C GLU A 33 4.41 -22.82 6.59
N LEU A 34 3.86 -21.75 6.00
CA LEU A 34 3.66 -20.48 6.71
C LEU A 34 2.70 -20.64 7.90
N ARG A 35 1.64 -21.43 7.75
CA ARG A 35 0.72 -21.76 8.87
C ARG A 35 1.45 -22.43 10.01
N ALA A 36 2.27 -23.45 9.71
CA ALA A 36 3.02 -24.18 10.74
C ALA A 36 3.97 -23.24 11.49
N ILE A 37 4.75 -22.44 10.75
CA ILE A 37 5.74 -21.52 11.34
C ILE A 37 5.06 -20.46 12.20
N PHE A 38 4.09 -19.72 11.66
CA PHE A 38 3.47 -18.62 12.41
C PHE A 38 2.60 -19.10 13.56
N THR A 39 1.97 -20.26 13.46
CA THR A 39 1.22 -20.82 14.61
C THR A 39 2.16 -21.17 15.76
N ALA A 40 3.32 -21.77 15.46
CA ALA A 40 4.32 -22.08 16.47
C ALA A 40 4.89 -20.81 17.12
N GLU A 41 5.20 -19.78 16.34
CA GLU A 41 5.66 -18.49 16.90
C GLU A 41 4.58 -17.81 17.74
N MET A 42 3.32 -17.85 17.32
CA MET A 42 2.21 -17.31 18.11
C MET A 42 2.06 -18.05 19.44
N ALA A 43 2.17 -19.38 19.46
CA ALA A 43 2.16 -20.17 20.70
C ALA A 43 3.36 -19.88 21.62
N ARG A 44 4.50 -19.48 21.05
CA ARG A 44 5.71 -19.09 21.78
C ARG A 44 5.57 -17.71 22.41
N VAL A 45 5.02 -16.74 21.68
CA VAL A 45 4.83 -15.36 22.15
C VAL A 45 3.61 -15.23 23.07
N PHE A 46 2.54 -15.97 22.76
CA PHE A 46 1.28 -15.99 23.47
C PHE A 46 0.96 -17.43 23.91
N PRO A 47 1.33 -17.83 25.13
CA PRO A 47 1.14 -19.21 25.58
C PRO A 47 -0.30 -19.71 25.50
N GLU A 48 -1.30 -18.86 25.72
CA GLU A 48 -2.72 -19.22 25.57
C GLU A 48 -3.11 -19.60 24.13
N ALA A 49 -2.36 -19.15 23.11
CA ALA A 49 -2.58 -19.54 21.72
C ALA A 49 -2.33 -21.04 21.48
N GLN A 50 -1.62 -21.74 22.39
CA GLN A 50 -1.48 -23.20 22.34
C GLN A 50 -2.81 -23.94 22.46
N ARG A 51 -3.80 -23.33 23.14
CA ARG A 51 -5.14 -23.90 23.33
C ARG A 51 -6.14 -23.40 22.28
N ALA A 52 -5.75 -22.44 21.45
CA ALA A 52 -6.63 -21.81 20.47
C ALA A 52 -6.86 -22.74 19.26
N LYS A 53 -8.10 -22.78 18.79
CA LYS A 53 -8.45 -23.46 17.53
C LYS A 53 -8.42 -22.46 16.39
N ILE A 54 -7.55 -22.67 15.40
CA ILE A 54 -7.51 -21.81 14.22
C ILE A 54 -8.60 -22.23 13.24
N HIS A 55 -9.70 -21.48 13.22
CA HIS A 55 -10.84 -21.67 12.31
C HIS A 55 -10.51 -21.33 10.85
N LYS A 56 -9.81 -20.20 10.64
CA LYS A 56 -9.44 -19.71 9.31
C LYS A 56 -8.00 -19.23 9.32
N PHE A 57 -7.29 -19.45 8.21
CA PHE A 57 -5.95 -18.94 8.00
C PHE A 57 -5.79 -18.54 6.54
N THR A 58 -5.36 -17.30 6.32
CA THR A 58 -5.19 -16.72 4.99
C THR A 58 -3.80 -16.12 4.91
N VAL A 59 -3.17 -16.28 3.74
CA VAL A 59 -1.91 -15.63 3.43
C VAL A 59 -2.17 -14.76 2.20
N VAL A 60 -1.87 -13.47 2.34
CA VAL A 60 -1.89 -12.52 1.22
C VAL A 60 -0.44 -12.10 1.00
N LYS A 61 0.07 -12.33 -0.22
CA LYS A 61 1.43 -11.93 -0.61
C LYS A 61 1.34 -10.77 -1.57
N MET A 62 1.92 -9.63 -1.21
CA MET A 62 1.99 -8.44 -2.05
C MET A 62 3.45 -8.09 -2.29
N LEU A 63 4.09 -8.79 -3.25
CA LEU A 63 5.53 -8.65 -3.50
C LEU A 63 5.92 -7.29 -4.09
N GLU A 64 4.95 -6.60 -4.71
CA GLU A 64 5.12 -5.31 -5.36
C GLU A 64 4.19 -4.25 -4.72
N ALA A 65 3.86 -4.39 -3.43
CA ALA A 65 2.97 -3.48 -2.72
C ALA A 65 3.48 -2.03 -2.69
N THR A 66 4.76 -1.84 -2.42
CA THR A 66 5.42 -0.54 -2.35
C THR A 66 6.83 -0.63 -2.91
N PHE A 67 7.36 0.49 -3.41
CA PHE A 67 8.74 0.53 -3.85
C PHE A 67 9.70 0.43 -2.66
N ARG A 68 10.90 -0.11 -2.90
CA ARG A 68 11.94 -0.23 -1.88
C ARG A 68 12.64 1.12 -1.66
N VAL A 69 12.49 1.70 -0.48
CA VAL A 69 13.16 2.95 -0.09
C VAL A 69 14.61 2.66 0.32
N VAL A 70 15.54 2.69 -0.64
CA VAL A 70 16.99 2.65 -0.40
C VAL A 70 17.56 4.07 -0.21
N PRO A 71 18.74 4.24 0.42
CA PRO A 71 19.40 5.55 0.47
C PRO A 71 19.49 6.21 -0.91
N GLY A 72 19.04 7.45 -1.02
CA GLY A 72 19.00 8.19 -2.28
C GLY A 72 17.71 8.06 -3.11
N SER A 73 16.76 7.20 -2.72
CA SER A 73 15.49 6.98 -3.47
C SER A 73 14.71 8.27 -3.74
N GLN A 74 14.80 9.25 -2.85
CA GLN A 74 14.12 10.54 -3.01
C GLN A 74 14.48 11.24 -4.33
N LYS A 75 15.71 11.07 -4.83
CA LYS A 75 16.17 11.68 -6.09
C LYS A 75 15.46 11.13 -7.33
N SER A 76 14.89 9.93 -7.23
CA SER A 76 14.20 9.26 -8.33
C SER A 76 12.69 9.50 -8.32
N ARG A 77 12.16 10.18 -7.29
CA ARG A 77 10.72 10.48 -7.20
C ARG A 77 10.42 11.70 -8.05
N LEU A 78 9.45 11.57 -8.95
CA LEU A 78 9.07 12.61 -9.89
C LEU A 78 7.98 13.51 -9.31
N SER A 79 7.99 14.79 -9.69
CA SER A 79 6.88 15.72 -9.42
C SER A 79 5.59 15.25 -10.10
N GLN A 80 4.44 15.70 -9.57
CA GLN A 80 3.13 15.40 -10.14
C GLN A 80 2.89 16.11 -11.49
N ARG A 81 3.48 17.29 -11.72
CA ARG A 81 3.49 17.94 -13.05
C ARG A 81 4.73 17.48 -13.81
N THR A 82 4.52 16.74 -14.90
CA THR A 82 5.62 16.26 -15.75
C THR A 82 6.02 17.31 -16.80
N PRO A 83 7.17 17.14 -17.48
CA PRO A 83 7.52 17.99 -18.63
C PRO A 83 6.60 17.83 -19.84
N LEU A 84 5.78 16.77 -19.89
CA LEU A 84 4.86 16.51 -21.00
C LEU A 84 3.53 17.24 -20.74
N PRO A 85 3.10 18.18 -21.61
CA PRO A 85 1.86 18.91 -21.42
C PRO A 85 0.65 17.97 -21.33
N GLY A 86 -0.21 18.17 -20.33
CA GLY A 86 -1.39 17.34 -20.11
C GLY A 86 -1.12 15.97 -19.49
N PHE A 87 0.13 15.65 -19.14
CA PHE A 87 0.50 14.39 -18.49
C PHE A 87 0.95 14.63 -17.05
N TYR A 88 0.25 14.00 -16.11
CA TYR A 88 0.45 14.17 -14.66
C TYR A 88 0.61 12.81 -13.99
N LEU A 89 1.30 12.79 -12.87
CA LEU A 89 1.54 11.59 -12.07
C LEU A 89 0.88 11.71 -10.71
N ALA A 90 0.29 10.62 -10.23
CA ALA A 90 -0.21 10.50 -8.87
C ALA A 90 0.12 9.12 -8.30
N GLY A 91 0.45 9.08 -7.02
CA GLY A 91 0.86 7.88 -6.30
C GLY A 91 1.80 8.20 -5.15
N ASP A 92 1.81 7.36 -4.13
CA ASP A 92 2.67 7.52 -2.96
C ASP A 92 4.17 7.52 -3.31
N TRP A 93 4.55 6.93 -4.45
CA TRP A 93 5.90 6.92 -5.02
C TRP A 93 6.34 8.23 -5.66
N THR A 94 5.42 9.15 -5.98
CA THR A 94 5.77 10.49 -6.52
C THR A 94 6.41 11.38 -5.46
N ASP A 95 7.05 12.48 -5.86
CA ASP A 95 7.69 13.41 -4.93
C ASP A 95 6.65 14.26 -4.17
N THR A 96 6.25 13.79 -3.00
CA THR A 96 5.32 14.47 -2.10
C THR A 96 6.03 15.16 -0.93
N GLY A 97 7.34 14.93 -0.79
CA GLY A 97 8.13 15.19 0.41
C GLY A 97 7.86 14.24 1.59
N TRP A 98 6.96 13.25 1.45
CA TRP A 98 6.53 12.35 2.53
C TRP A 98 6.95 10.90 2.22
N PRO A 99 7.11 10.02 3.24
CA PRO A 99 7.35 8.58 3.00
C PRO A 99 6.23 7.93 2.17
N SER A 100 6.49 6.77 1.56
CA SER A 100 5.50 6.02 0.76
C SER A 100 4.40 5.45 1.67
N THR A 101 3.35 6.23 1.91
CA THR A 101 2.20 5.86 2.75
C THR A 101 0.89 6.23 2.07
N MET A 102 -0.22 5.80 2.68
CA MET A 102 -1.57 6.19 2.22
C MET A 102 -1.75 7.72 2.22
N GLU A 103 -1.23 8.42 3.22
CA GLU A 103 -1.25 9.89 3.30
C GLU A 103 -0.46 10.52 2.17
N SER A 104 0.69 9.94 1.79
CA SER A 104 1.46 10.38 0.63
C SER A 104 0.68 10.15 -0.68
N ALA A 105 -0.02 9.03 -0.84
CA ALA A 105 -0.88 8.80 -2.00
C ALA A 105 -1.97 9.89 -2.12
N VAL A 106 -2.66 10.20 -1.01
CA VAL A 106 -3.69 11.25 -0.98
C VAL A 106 -3.08 12.62 -1.30
N ARG A 107 -1.95 12.96 -0.67
CA ARG A 107 -1.23 14.21 -0.90
C ARG A 107 -0.80 14.34 -2.37
N SER A 108 -0.26 13.27 -2.94
CA SER A 108 0.12 13.20 -4.35
C SER A 108 -1.07 13.47 -5.28
N GLY A 109 -2.21 12.82 -5.03
CA GLY A 109 -3.42 13.05 -5.82
C GLY A 109 -3.90 14.51 -5.76
N ASN A 110 -3.88 15.12 -4.57
CA ASN A 110 -4.24 16.53 -4.40
C ASN A 110 -3.27 17.47 -5.12
N LEU A 111 -1.96 17.21 -5.09
CA LEU A 111 -0.95 17.98 -5.82
C LEU A 111 -1.16 17.87 -7.34
N ALA A 112 -1.39 16.66 -7.85
CA ALA A 112 -1.67 16.43 -9.27
C ALA A 112 -2.93 17.18 -9.72
N ALA A 113 -4.02 17.09 -8.95
CA ALA A 113 -5.26 17.81 -9.22
C ALA A 113 -5.06 19.34 -9.21
N GLY A 114 -4.24 19.86 -8.29
CA GLY A 114 -3.86 21.27 -8.26
C GLY A 114 -3.18 21.72 -9.55
N TYR A 115 -2.18 20.98 -10.02
CA TYR A 115 -1.48 21.30 -11.27
C TYR A 115 -2.39 21.19 -12.50
N ILE A 116 -3.32 20.23 -12.53
CA ILE A 116 -4.32 20.11 -13.59
C ILE A 116 -5.21 21.36 -13.64
N ALA A 117 -5.72 21.80 -12.48
CA ALA A 117 -6.59 22.97 -12.41
C ALA A 117 -5.86 24.25 -12.84
N GLU A 118 -4.60 24.42 -12.45
CA GLU A 118 -3.75 25.52 -12.90
C GLU A 118 -3.55 25.52 -14.42
N ASP A 119 -3.20 24.37 -15.02
CA ASP A 119 -2.93 24.28 -16.46
C ASP A 119 -4.20 24.43 -17.30
N MET A 120 -5.35 23.93 -16.82
CA MET A 120 -6.65 24.18 -17.47
C MET A 120 -7.04 25.66 -17.38
N GLY A 121 -6.78 26.32 -16.25
CA GLY A 121 -6.99 27.75 -16.08
C GLY A 121 -6.05 28.60 -16.93
N ALA A 122 -4.81 28.16 -17.16
CA ALA A 122 -3.86 28.80 -18.07
C ALA A 122 -4.19 28.55 -19.55
N GLY A 123 -4.63 27.33 -19.88
CA GLY A 123 -5.08 26.95 -21.23
C GLY A 123 -6.32 27.70 -21.69
N ALA A 124 -7.24 28.03 -20.77
CA ALA A 124 -8.40 28.87 -21.07
C ALA A 124 -8.01 30.32 -21.44
N LYS A 125 -6.89 30.84 -20.92
CA LYS A 125 -6.39 32.19 -21.26
C LYS A 125 -5.67 32.24 -22.60
N LEU A 126 -4.95 31.18 -22.97
CA LEU A 126 -4.21 31.12 -24.24
C LEU A 126 -5.12 30.90 -25.47
N GLY A 127 -6.39 30.52 -25.28
CA GLY A 127 -7.38 30.40 -26.36
C GLY A 127 -8.19 31.67 -26.64
N ALA A 128 -8.02 32.75 -25.87
CA ALA A 128 -8.86 33.96 -25.95
C ALA A 128 -8.22 35.11 -26.75
N ASP A 129 -6.91 35.07 -27.04
CA ASP A 129 -6.18 36.15 -27.72
C ASP A 129 -5.85 35.82 -29.19
N GLY A 130 -6.81 35.21 -29.89
CA GLY A 130 -6.70 34.82 -31.30
C GLY A 130 -7.88 35.26 -32.14
N GLN A 131 -8.10 36.58 -32.26
CA GLN A 131 -8.87 37.22 -33.33
C GLN A 131 -8.29 38.59 -33.66
#